data_AF-A0AA39J2K9-F1
#
_entry.id   AF-A0AA39J2K9-F1
#
_cell.length_a   1.000
_cell.length_b   1.000
_cell.length_c   1.000
_cell.angle_alpha   90.00
_cell.angle_beta   90.00
_cell.angle_gamma   90.00
#
_symmetry.space_group_name_H-M   'P 1'
#
loop_
_entity.id
_entity.type
_entity.pdbx_description
1 polymer ?
#
loop_
_entity_poly.entity_id
_entity_poly.type
_entity_poly.pdbx_seq_one_letter_code
_entity_poly.pdbx_strand_id
1 'polypeptide(L)'
;MPVLFQTAIPRATHVPAVPFHPNTACTLDMIPLLGVCSASAKFAGKYNTVKKFIHQYKQMCAVYNVLDEEKCQHIIDYYSMRVTHFIEALDSFVDEDWVQLKSDILTYYNAELNKSRYLISDLNKLHGKEIYNLQRFKEYKVEFLTIANWLLHKGKVMQVEQYTKFWYGLNGNL
;
A
#
# COMPACT_ATOMS: atom_id res chain seq x y z
N MET A 1 -43.23 36.96 42.01
CA MET A 1 -42.93 37.08 40.57
C MET A 1 -41.44 36.91 40.37
N PRO A 2 -40.95 35.82 39.75
CA PRO A 2 -39.54 35.66 39.44
C PRO A 2 -39.25 36.02 37.98
N VAL A 3 -38.13 36.71 37.79
CA VAL A 3 -37.63 37.30 36.55
C VAL A 3 -36.97 36.22 35.67
N LEU A 4 -37.34 36.17 34.39
CA LEU A 4 -36.75 35.29 33.37
C LEU A 4 -35.32 35.75 33.02
N PHE A 5 -34.34 34.85 33.16
CA PHE A 5 -33.00 35.03 32.60
C PHE A 5 -32.99 34.57 31.13
N GLN A 6 -32.77 35.50 30.22
CA GLN A 6 -32.57 35.24 28.79
C GLN A 6 -31.12 34.74 28.56
N THR A 7 -30.94 33.49 28.18
CA THR A 7 -29.64 32.95 27.75
C THR A 7 -29.32 33.41 26.32
N ALA A 8 -28.23 34.15 26.16
CA ALA A 8 -27.68 34.53 24.85
C ALA A 8 -26.93 33.34 24.22
N ILE A 9 -27.26 33.00 22.97
CA ILE A 9 -26.56 31.98 22.18
C ILE A 9 -25.34 32.64 21.50
N PRO A 10 -24.12 32.09 21.60
CA PRO A 10 -22.96 32.66 20.92
C PRO A 10 -23.01 32.38 19.40
N ARG A 11 -22.77 33.45 18.63
CA ARG A 11 -22.72 33.49 17.16
C ARG A 11 -21.48 32.74 16.65
N ALA A 12 -21.68 31.73 15.80
CA ALA A 12 -20.59 31.00 15.16
C ALA A 12 -19.68 31.94 14.35
N THR A 13 -18.39 31.93 14.66
CA THR A 13 -17.36 32.69 13.95
C THR A 13 -17.08 32.00 12.62
N HIS A 14 -17.39 32.67 11.50
CA HIS A 14 -17.05 32.22 10.17
C HIS A 14 -15.52 32.30 9.99
N VAL A 15 -14.85 31.15 10.01
CA VAL A 15 -13.43 31.05 9.65
C VAL A 15 -13.32 31.31 8.14
N PRO A 16 -12.58 32.34 7.68
CA PRO A 16 -12.39 32.55 6.25
C PRO A 16 -11.54 31.41 5.67
N ALA A 17 -12.07 30.74 4.64
CA ALA A 17 -11.30 29.83 3.81
C ALA A 17 -10.24 30.64 3.05
N VAL A 18 -8.96 30.36 3.30
CA VAL A 18 -7.85 30.97 2.57
C VAL A 18 -7.83 30.37 1.16
N PRO A 19 -7.87 31.19 0.09
CA PRO A 19 -7.76 30.68 -1.27
C PRO A 19 -6.30 30.31 -1.57
N PHE A 20 -6.08 29.07 -2.01
CA PHE A 20 -4.78 28.60 -2.50
C PHE A 20 -4.40 29.38 -3.77
N HIS A 21 -3.29 30.12 -3.72
CA HIS A 21 -2.65 30.73 -4.89
C HIS A 21 -1.56 29.78 -5.46
N PRO A 22 -1.52 29.55 -6.79
CA PRO A 22 -0.68 28.51 -7.39
C PRO A 22 0.82 28.84 -7.60
N ASN A 23 1.35 29.94 -7.04
CA ASN A 23 2.70 30.43 -7.36
C ASN A 23 3.62 30.61 -6.14
N THR A 24 3.55 29.70 -5.17
CA THR A 24 4.62 29.54 -4.17
C THR A 24 5.45 28.35 -4.60
N ALA A 25 6.74 28.55 -4.86
CA ALA A 25 7.68 27.44 -4.99
C ALA A 25 7.53 26.56 -3.75
N CYS A 26 6.99 25.34 -3.93
CA CYS A 26 6.81 24.40 -2.84
C CYS A 26 8.19 23.97 -2.35
N THR A 27 8.63 24.53 -1.24
CA THR A 27 9.69 23.90 -0.46
C THR A 27 9.21 22.52 -0.02
N LEU A 28 10.12 21.56 -0.12
CA LEU A 28 9.95 20.14 0.16
C LEU A 28 9.28 19.84 1.53
N ASP A 29 9.37 20.75 2.51
CA ASP A 29 8.63 20.70 3.78
C ASP A 29 7.09 20.64 3.62
N MET A 30 6.56 20.96 2.44
CA MET A 30 5.13 20.89 2.08
C MET A 30 4.72 19.54 1.47
N ILE A 31 5.67 18.64 1.17
CA ILE A 31 5.30 17.25 0.91
C ILE A 31 4.71 16.76 2.23
N PRO A 32 3.45 16.28 2.26
CA PRO A 32 2.89 15.74 3.48
C PRO A 32 3.82 14.60 3.88
N LEU A 33 4.68 14.84 4.88
CA LEU A 33 5.26 13.76 5.65
C LEU A 33 4.04 12.95 6.07
N LEU A 34 3.97 11.74 5.54
CA LEU A 34 2.90 10.79 5.75
C LEU A 34 2.85 10.48 7.25
N GLY A 35 2.22 11.36 8.01
CA GLY A 35 2.45 11.52 9.44
C GLY A 35 1.66 12.67 10.09
N VAL A 36 1.29 13.74 9.36
CA VAL A 36 0.52 14.85 9.95
C VAL A 36 -1.00 14.56 10.07
N CYS A 37 -1.51 13.55 9.36
CA CYS A 37 -2.83 12.96 9.63
C CYS A 37 -2.65 11.47 9.84
N SER A 38 -2.64 11.03 11.11
CA SER A 38 -2.56 9.63 11.55
C SER A 38 -1.48 8.80 10.84
N ALA A 39 -0.22 8.98 11.26
CA ALA A 39 0.91 8.05 11.16
C ALA A 39 0.69 6.84 10.22
N SER A 40 0.82 7.07 8.91
CA SER A 40 0.92 5.93 7.99
C SER A 40 2.20 5.17 8.35
N ALA A 41 2.12 3.85 8.47
CA ALA A 41 3.27 3.05 8.86
C ALA A 41 4.43 3.24 7.85
N LYS A 42 5.60 3.67 8.36
CA LYS A 42 6.86 3.68 7.61
C LYS A 42 7.11 2.32 6.96
N PHE A 43 7.69 2.30 5.75
CA PHE A 43 7.99 1.02 5.12
C PHE A 43 9.08 0.28 5.89
N ALA A 44 8.77 -0.96 6.29
CA ALA A 44 9.59 -1.78 7.18
C ALA A 44 10.38 -2.91 6.47
N GLY A 45 10.46 -2.89 5.13
CA GLY A 45 11.23 -3.89 4.38
C GLY A 45 10.43 -5.09 3.89
N LYS A 46 9.09 -4.99 3.76
CA LYS A 46 8.25 -6.12 3.31
C LYS A 46 8.27 -6.24 1.79
N TYR A 47 8.66 -7.41 1.28
CA TYR A 47 8.77 -7.69 -0.16
C TYR A 47 7.46 -7.46 -0.94
N ASN A 48 6.31 -7.70 -0.31
CA ASN A 48 4.99 -7.59 -0.95
C ASN A 48 4.47 -6.15 -1.04
N THR A 49 5.08 -5.19 -0.33
CA THR A 49 4.67 -3.78 -0.33
C THR A 49 5.69 -2.84 -0.96
N VAL A 50 6.95 -3.26 -1.18
CA VAL A 50 8.02 -2.39 -1.70
C VAL A 50 7.68 -1.74 -3.05
N LYS A 51 7.07 -2.50 -3.99
CA LYS A 51 6.65 -1.96 -5.30
C LYS A 51 5.58 -0.88 -5.15
N LYS A 52 4.61 -1.11 -4.27
CA LYS A 52 3.52 -0.17 -4.01
C LYS A 52 4.08 1.11 -3.39
N PHE A 53 4.97 0.97 -2.42
CA PHE A 53 5.60 2.10 -1.74
C PHE A 53 6.38 3.00 -2.71
N ILE A 54 7.29 2.41 -3.52
CA ILE A 54 8.05 3.17 -4.52
C ILE A 54 7.12 3.87 -5.52
N HIS A 55 6.03 3.21 -5.93
CA HIS A 55 5.06 3.81 -6.83
C HIS A 55 4.38 5.04 -6.21
N GLN A 56 3.92 4.93 -4.95
CA GLN A 56 3.30 6.04 -4.23
C GLN A 56 4.29 7.20 -4.05
N TYR A 57 5.53 6.91 -3.67
CA TYR A 57 6.58 7.90 -3.57
C TYR A 57 6.81 8.64 -4.90
N LYS A 58 6.96 7.91 -6.01
CA LYS A 58 7.08 8.51 -7.35
C LYS A 58 5.90 9.40 -7.72
N GLN A 59 4.68 8.99 -7.40
CA GLN A 59 3.49 9.80 -7.66
C GLN A 59 3.52 11.12 -6.88
N MET A 60 3.92 11.08 -5.61
CA MET A 60 4.09 12.28 -4.80
C MET A 60 5.17 13.20 -5.39
N CYS A 61 6.37 12.66 -5.69
CA CYS A 61 7.45 13.45 -6.28
C CYS A 61 7.06 14.09 -7.62
N ALA A 62 6.23 13.41 -8.43
CA ALA A 62 5.73 13.98 -9.69
C ALA A 62 4.76 15.14 -9.47
N VAL A 63 3.91 15.08 -8.43
CA VAL A 63 2.99 16.19 -8.09
C VAL A 63 3.75 17.43 -7.65
N TYR A 64 4.85 17.26 -6.91
CA TYR A 64 5.67 18.35 -6.38
C TYR A 64 6.87 18.71 -7.25
N ASN A 65 7.00 18.10 -8.44
CA ASN A 65 8.10 18.32 -9.40
C ASN A 65 9.51 18.19 -8.79
N VAL A 66 9.68 17.22 -7.89
CA VAL A 66 10.93 16.94 -7.15
C VAL A 66 12.00 16.43 -8.11
N LEU A 67 13.22 16.95 -8.01
CA LEU A 67 14.38 16.52 -8.81
C LEU A 67 14.87 15.13 -8.37
N ASP A 68 15.66 14.45 -9.21
CA ASP A 68 16.12 13.08 -8.90
C ASP A 68 17.08 13.04 -7.70
N GLU A 69 17.95 14.04 -7.55
CA GLU A 69 18.86 14.21 -6.40
C GLU A 69 18.06 14.36 -5.09
N GLU A 70 17.04 15.23 -5.10
CA GLU A 70 16.12 15.41 -3.97
C GLU A 70 15.31 14.13 -3.68
N LYS A 71 14.98 13.31 -4.69
CA LYS A 71 14.32 12.02 -4.47
C LYS A 71 15.18 11.06 -3.68
N CYS A 72 16.48 11.00 -3.98
CA CYS A 72 17.42 10.16 -3.26
C CYS A 72 17.47 10.57 -1.79
N GLN A 73 17.66 11.87 -1.51
CA GLN A 73 17.79 12.37 -0.14
C GLN A 73 16.52 12.15 0.70
N HIS A 74 15.33 12.29 0.12
CA HIS A 74 14.08 12.27 0.89
C HIS A 74 13.36 10.93 0.93
N ILE A 75 13.81 9.92 0.18
CA ILE A 75 13.14 8.61 0.23
C ILE A 75 13.27 7.96 1.63
N ILE A 76 14.36 8.24 2.36
CA ILE A 76 14.64 7.68 3.69
C ILE A 76 13.69 8.15 4.79
N ASP A 77 13.06 9.32 4.62
CA ASP A 77 12.09 9.87 5.57
C ASP A 77 10.86 8.95 5.72
N TYR A 78 10.55 8.22 4.66
CA TYR A 78 9.40 7.32 4.55
C TYR A 78 9.73 5.86 4.96
N TYR A 79 10.99 5.59 5.27
CA TYR A 79 11.49 4.28 5.69
C TYR A 79 11.63 4.15 7.20
N SER A 80 11.53 2.92 7.72
CA SER A 80 11.85 2.64 9.12
C SER A 80 13.36 2.78 9.34
N MET A 81 13.79 3.11 10.56
CA MET A 81 15.20 3.36 10.89
C MET A 81 16.14 2.23 10.41
N ARG A 82 15.72 0.97 10.54
CA ARG A 82 16.50 -0.18 10.05
C ARG A 82 16.67 -0.17 8.53
N VAL A 83 15.62 0.23 7.80
CA VAL A 83 15.64 0.33 6.34
C VAL A 83 16.43 1.56 5.91
N THR A 84 16.30 2.68 6.62
CA THR A 84 17.09 3.90 6.43
C THR A 84 18.58 3.62 6.50
N HIS A 85 19.08 3.02 7.60
CA HIS A 85 20.50 2.69 7.74
C HIS A 85 21.02 1.76 6.63
N PHE A 86 20.16 0.86 6.14
CA PHE A 86 20.53 -0.02 5.03
C PHE A 86 20.64 0.75 3.72
N ILE A 87 19.71 1.66 3.45
CA ILE A 87 19.67 2.46 2.22
C ILE A 87 20.83 3.46 2.19
N GLU A 88 21.13 4.11 3.31
CA GLU A 88 22.26 5.04 3.45
C GLU A 88 23.61 4.37 3.18
N ALA A 89 23.69 3.04 3.33
CA ALA A 89 24.89 2.26 3.06
C ALA A 89 25.05 1.81 1.60
N LEU A 90 24.11 2.14 0.71
CA LEU A 90 24.17 1.77 -0.71
C LEU A 90 24.94 2.85 -1.50
N ASP A 91 25.87 2.42 -2.36
CA ASP A 91 26.61 3.34 -3.26
C ASP A 91 25.64 4.17 -4.11
N SER A 92 24.56 3.56 -4.60
CA SER A 92 23.50 4.23 -5.35
C SER A 92 22.82 5.40 -4.61
N PHE A 93 22.80 5.36 -3.27
CA PHE A 93 22.28 6.44 -2.45
C PHE A 93 23.33 7.55 -2.30
N VAL A 94 24.59 7.17 -2.07
CA VAL A 94 25.73 8.10 -1.95
C VAL A 94 25.99 8.86 -3.25
N ASP A 95 25.87 8.18 -4.39
CA ASP A 95 26.03 8.74 -5.73
C ASP A 95 24.78 9.53 -6.21
N GLU A 96 23.73 9.58 -5.38
CA GLU A 96 22.43 10.21 -5.68
C GLU A 96 21.77 9.68 -6.98
N ASP A 97 22.11 8.47 -7.41
CA ASP A 97 21.53 7.84 -8.60
C ASP A 97 20.15 7.23 -8.28
N TRP A 98 19.11 8.02 -8.54
CA TRP A 98 17.73 7.60 -8.32
C TRP A 98 17.33 6.32 -9.09
N VAL A 99 17.86 6.14 -10.30
CA VAL A 99 17.52 5.01 -11.15
C VAL A 99 18.10 3.72 -10.56
N GLN A 100 19.38 3.77 -10.19
CA GLN A 100 20.07 2.64 -9.57
C GLN A 100 19.54 2.37 -8.17
N LEU A 101 19.35 3.40 -7.34
CA LEU A 101 18.81 3.27 -5.98
C LEU A 101 17.46 2.58 -5.95
N LYS A 102 16.56 2.96 -6.88
CA LYS A 102 15.27 2.29 -7.04
C LYS A 102 15.43 0.81 -7.41
N SER A 103 16.37 0.49 -8.29
CA SER A 103 16.67 -0.88 -8.69
C SER A 103 17.16 -1.71 -7.51
N ASP A 104 18.08 -1.15 -6.73
CA ASP A 104 18.68 -1.81 -5.58
C ASP A 104 17.66 -2.06 -4.47
N ILE A 105 16.83 -1.06 -4.13
CA ILE A 105 15.74 -1.25 -3.16
C ILE A 105 14.78 -2.37 -3.61
N LEU A 106 14.41 -2.42 -4.88
CA LEU A 106 13.55 -3.48 -5.42
C LEU A 106 14.21 -4.86 -5.35
N THR A 107 15.51 -4.92 -5.59
CA THR A 107 16.29 -6.15 -5.59
C THR A 107 16.49 -6.68 -4.17
N TYR A 108 17.01 -5.86 -3.25
CA TYR A 108 17.31 -6.27 -1.88
C TYR A 108 16.06 -6.64 -1.07
N TYR A 109 14.95 -5.95 -1.29
CA TYR A 109 13.66 -6.34 -0.69
C TYR A 109 12.92 -7.40 -1.49
N ASN A 110 13.59 -8.08 -2.42
CA ASN A 110 13.07 -9.23 -3.17
C ASN A 110 11.68 -8.95 -3.76
N ALA A 111 11.50 -7.81 -4.41
CA ALA A 111 10.21 -7.41 -4.98
C ALA A 111 9.67 -8.45 -5.99
N GLU A 112 10.55 -9.30 -6.51
CA GLU A 112 10.25 -10.43 -7.38
C GLU A 112 9.66 -11.65 -6.66
N LEU A 113 9.84 -11.81 -5.34
CA LEU A 113 9.09 -12.82 -4.54
C LEU A 113 7.58 -12.55 -4.54
N ASN A 114 7.14 -11.35 -4.94
CA ASN A 114 5.74 -11.13 -5.22
C ASN A 114 5.24 -12.01 -6.40
N LYS A 115 6.12 -12.61 -7.22
CA LYS A 115 5.82 -13.64 -8.25
C LYS A 115 5.65 -15.05 -7.67
N SER A 116 5.93 -15.27 -6.38
CA SER A 116 5.69 -16.52 -5.64
C SER A 116 4.66 -16.35 -4.52
N ARG A 117 3.83 -15.29 -4.58
CA ARG A 117 2.81 -14.97 -3.57
C ARG A 117 1.90 -16.16 -3.23
N TYR A 118 1.45 -16.89 -4.25
CA TYR A 118 0.67 -18.11 -4.09
C TYR A 118 1.28 -19.29 -4.82
N LEU A 119 1.08 -20.46 -4.24
CA LEU A 119 1.40 -21.77 -4.79
C LEU A 119 0.11 -22.50 -5.16
N ILE A 120 0.19 -23.47 -6.07
CA ILE A 120 -0.95 -24.33 -6.41
C ILE A 120 -1.45 -25.08 -5.16
N SER A 121 -0.54 -25.45 -4.25
CA SER A 121 -0.88 -26.07 -2.96
C SER A 121 -1.74 -25.19 -2.05
N ASP A 122 -1.73 -23.86 -2.24
CA ASP A 122 -2.60 -22.98 -1.45
C ASP A 122 -4.09 -23.14 -1.83
N LEU A 123 -4.40 -23.57 -3.05
CA LEU A 123 -5.76 -23.95 -3.43
C LEU A 123 -6.21 -25.23 -2.69
N ASN A 124 -5.29 -26.18 -2.47
CA ASN A 124 -5.61 -27.41 -1.74
C ASN A 124 -5.94 -27.13 -0.27
N LYS A 125 -5.41 -26.05 0.32
CA LYS A 125 -5.76 -25.62 1.70
C LYS A 125 -7.21 -25.12 1.84
N LEU A 126 -7.88 -24.85 0.71
CA LEU A 126 -9.29 -24.46 0.71
C LEU A 126 -10.23 -25.67 0.68
N HIS A 127 -9.70 -26.87 0.43
CA HIS A 127 -10.49 -28.09 0.47
C HIS A 127 -10.90 -28.43 1.91
N GLY A 128 -12.13 -28.93 2.09
CA GLY A 128 -12.61 -29.42 3.39
C GLY A 128 -12.94 -28.31 4.40
N LYS A 129 -12.93 -27.03 4.01
CA LYS A 129 -13.50 -25.96 4.84
C LYS A 129 -15.01 -26.11 4.86
N GLU A 130 -15.62 -26.23 6.04
CA GLU A 130 -17.07 -26.42 6.19
C GLU A 130 -17.87 -25.22 5.66
N ILE A 131 -18.74 -25.45 4.66
CA ILE A 131 -19.59 -24.43 4.06
C ILE A 131 -21.05 -24.75 4.39
N TYR A 132 -21.51 -24.25 5.54
CA TYR A 132 -22.85 -24.49 6.05
C TYR A 132 -23.79 -23.29 5.88
N ASN A 133 -23.29 -22.16 5.36
CA ASN A 133 -24.11 -20.97 5.11
C ASN A 133 -23.57 -20.11 3.96
N LEU A 134 -24.41 -19.17 3.53
CA LEU A 134 -24.10 -18.26 2.42
C LEU A 134 -22.87 -17.38 2.67
N GLN A 135 -22.64 -16.97 3.92
CA GLN A 135 -21.49 -16.13 4.27
C GLN A 135 -20.18 -16.90 4.09
N ARG A 136 -20.10 -18.14 4.58
CA ARG A 136 -18.95 -19.05 4.37
C ARG A 136 -18.71 -19.34 2.90
N PHE A 137 -19.78 -19.54 2.12
CA PHE A 137 -19.66 -19.73 0.68
C PHE A 137 -19.06 -18.49 -0.03
N LYS A 138 -19.47 -17.28 0.38
CA LYS A 138 -18.89 -16.03 -0.15
C LYS A 138 -17.41 -15.87 0.23
N GLU A 139 -17.06 -16.17 1.49
CA GLU A 139 -15.66 -16.15 1.97
C GLU A 139 -14.79 -17.13 1.17
N TYR A 140 -15.23 -18.37 1.01
CA TYR A 140 -14.58 -19.37 0.16
C TYR A 140 -14.38 -18.86 -1.26
N LYS A 141 -15.43 -18.30 -1.88
CA LYS A 141 -15.36 -17.78 -3.25
C LYS A 141 -14.33 -16.65 -3.37
N VAL A 142 -14.31 -15.71 -2.44
CA VAL A 142 -13.34 -14.60 -2.44
C VAL A 142 -11.91 -15.11 -2.27
N GLU A 143 -11.68 -16.01 -1.32
CA GLU A 143 -10.35 -16.57 -1.05
C GLU A 143 -9.85 -17.40 -2.25
N PHE A 144 -10.70 -18.29 -2.77
CA PHE A 144 -10.40 -19.10 -3.95
C PHE A 144 -10.06 -18.23 -5.17
N LEU A 145 -10.91 -17.25 -5.50
CA LEU A 145 -10.67 -16.37 -6.65
C LEU A 145 -9.42 -15.53 -6.48
N THR A 146 -9.11 -15.10 -5.26
CA THR A 146 -7.88 -14.34 -4.98
C THR A 146 -6.63 -15.15 -5.32
N ILE A 147 -6.60 -16.43 -4.93
CA ILE A 147 -5.47 -17.32 -5.19
C ILE A 147 -5.46 -17.77 -6.65
N ALA A 148 -6.58 -18.30 -7.14
CA ALA A 148 -6.70 -18.91 -8.46
C ALA A 148 -6.51 -17.90 -9.60
N ASN A 149 -7.14 -16.71 -9.53
CA ASN A 149 -6.95 -15.69 -10.57
C ASN A 149 -5.51 -15.17 -10.58
N TRP A 150 -4.88 -15.05 -9.41
CA TRP A 150 -3.48 -14.66 -9.35
C TRP A 150 -2.57 -15.72 -10.00
N LEU A 151 -2.83 -17.02 -9.75
CA LEU A 151 -2.11 -18.11 -10.41
C LEU A 151 -2.34 -18.11 -11.92
N LEU A 152 -3.59 -17.87 -12.37
CA LEU A 152 -3.98 -17.80 -13.78
C LEU A 152 -3.24 -16.67 -14.50
N HIS A 153 -3.25 -15.45 -13.94
CA HIS A 153 -2.56 -14.29 -14.52
C HIS A 153 -1.03 -14.44 -14.53
N LYS A 154 -0.48 -15.37 -13.74
CA LYS A 154 0.94 -15.73 -13.75
C LYS A 154 1.26 -16.94 -14.65
N GLY A 155 0.27 -17.48 -15.36
CA GLY A 155 0.44 -18.65 -16.21
C GLY A 155 0.78 -19.94 -15.45
N LYS A 156 0.47 -19.99 -14.15
CA LYS A 156 0.76 -21.17 -13.30
C LYS A 156 -0.36 -22.21 -13.26
N VAL A 157 -1.55 -21.84 -13.76
CA VAL A 157 -2.72 -22.71 -13.86
C VAL A 157 -3.51 -22.28 -15.09
N MET A 158 -4.15 -23.23 -15.78
CA MET A 158 -5.05 -22.90 -16.88
C MET A 158 -6.47 -22.63 -16.37
N GLN A 159 -7.28 -21.93 -17.18
CA GLN A 159 -8.67 -21.62 -16.81
C GLN A 159 -9.50 -22.89 -16.54
N VAL A 160 -9.31 -23.95 -17.34
CA VAL A 160 -9.97 -25.25 -17.13
C VAL A 160 -9.61 -25.87 -15.79
N GLU A 161 -8.33 -25.85 -15.41
CA GLU A 161 -7.84 -26.38 -14.14
C GLU A 161 -8.38 -25.57 -12.95
N GLN A 162 -8.54 -24.25 -13.12
CA GLN A 162 -9.17 -23.39 -12.12
C GLN A 162 -10.63 -23.78 -11.88
N TYR A 163 -11.43 -24.00 -12.94
CA TYR A 163 -12.83 -24.41 -12.77
C TYR A 163 -12.95 -25.76 -12.08
N THR A 164 -12.12 -26.72 -12.49
CA THR A 164 -12.08 -28.04 -11.86
C THR A 164 -11.73 -27.93 -10.37
N LYS A 165 -10.69 -27.16 -10.01
CA LYS A 165 -10.28 -26.97 -8.61
C LYS A 165 -11.33 -26.26 -7.76
N PHE A 166 -12.13 -25.36 -8.34
CA PHE A 166 -13.21 -24.68 -7.62
C PHE A 166 -14.26 -25.66 -7.11
N TRP A 167 -14.66 -26.63 -7.94
CA TRP A 167 -15.64 -27.65 -7.56
C TRP A 167 -15.05 -28.69 -6.61
N TYR A 168 -13.80 -29.10 -6.82
CA TYR A 168 -13.12 -30.01 -5.87
C TYR A 168 -13.04 -29.43 -4.45
N GLY A 169 -12.80 -28.13 -4.30
CA GLY A 169 -12.78 -27.50 -2.98
C GLY A 169 -14.14 -27.46 -2.29
N LEU A 170 -15.23 -27.37 -3.06
CA LEU A 170 -16.61 -27.40 -2.54
C LEU A 170 -17.05 -28.81 -2.15
N ASN A 171 -16.65 -29.81 -2.93
CA ASN A 171 -17.08 -31.19 -2.75
C ASN A 171 -16.44 -31.91 -1.55
N GLY A 172 -15.64 -31.22 -0.72
CA GLY A 172 -15.17 -31.74 0.55
C GLY A 172 -16.23 -31.80 1.65
N ASN A 173 -17.44 -31.26 1.42
CA ASN A 173 -18.59 -31.30 2.36
C ASN A 173 -19.89 -31.82 1.73
N LEU A 174 -19.85 -32.47 0.57
CA LEU A 174 -20.99 -33.16 -0.03
C LEU A 174 -20.75 -34.67 -0.01
#